data_AF-A0A524AU41-F1
#
_entry.id   AF-A0A524AU41-F1
#
_cell.length_a   1.000
_cell.length_b   1.000
_cell.length_c   1.000
_cell.angle_alpha   90.00
_cell.angle_beta   90.00
_cell.angle_gamma   90.00
#
_symmetry.space_group_name_H-M   'P 1'
#
loop_
_entity.id
_entity.type
_entity.pdbx_description
1 polymer ?
#
loop_
_entity_poly.entity_id
_entity_poly.type
_entity_poly.pdbx_seq_one_letter_code
_entity_poly.pdbx_strand_id
1 'polypeptide(L)'
;MALSSLVIDQIIQQKILLDDLSDDDLSDFCQAANLAYRSGKAIISDQDYDFIYLPALKQRLPQHPLLQSVEPEGQGFSEEKVLLPEIMLSTDKAYSWEEVGKWIERLEKAAVEIDLDLSLIQIKATPKLDGFAGFDDGTRLYTRGDGKKGSDITRVFGRGLQVYNNSERGQGAGEIVVKKSYFETHLSQDFEYPRNFQASLIKEKALDVKAQQAITD
;
A
#
# COMPACT_ATOMS: atom_id res chain seq x y z
N MET A 1 -4.11 -2.35 23.46
CA MET A 1 -4.06 -3.78 23.86
C MET A 1 -4.77 -4.47 22.72
N ALA A 2 -4.13 -5.29 21.90
CA ALA A 2 -4.72 -5.69 20.61
C ALA A 2 -6.20 -6.14 20.75
N LEU A 3 -7.08 -5.50 20.00
CA LEU A 3 -8.51 -5.79 19.97
C LEU A 3 -8.77 -7.29 19.78
N SER A 4 -9.73 -7.83 20.54
CA SER A 4 -10.17 -9.20 20.32
C SER A 4 -10.88 -9.35 18.97
N SER A 5 -10.75 -10.51 18.34
CA SER A 5 -11.41 -10.80 17.06
C SER A 5 -12.93 -10.59 17.11
N LEU A 6 -13.55 -10.87 18.26
CA LEU A 6 -14.99 -10.71 18.45
C LEU A 6 -15.43 -9.24 18.41
N VAL A 7 -14.61 -8.33 18.93
CA VAL A 7 -14.89 -6.88 18.87
C VAL A 7 -14.68 -6.36 17.45
N ILE A 8 -13.63 -6.82 16.76
CA ILE A 8 -13.39 -6.50 15.34
C ILE A 8 -14.60 -6.92 14.49
N ASP A 9 -15.11 -8.14 14.67
CA ASP A 9 -16.30 -8.62 13.96
C ASP A 9 -17.55 -7.80 14.27
N GLN A 10 -17.71 -7.33 15.52
CA GLN A 10 -18.82 -6.45 15.90
C GLN A 10 -18.73 -5.08 15.23
N ILE A 11 -17.52 -4.53 15.07
CA ILE A 11 -17.30 -3.26 14.34
C ILE A 11 -17.63 -3.45 12.86
N ILE A 12 -17.11 -4.51 12.22
CA ILE A 12 -17.36 -4.81 10.80
C ILE A 12 -18.85 -4.99 10.51
N GLN A 13 -19.57 -5.65 11.42
CA GLN A 13 -21.02 -5.85 11.33
C GLN A 13 -21.85 -4.63 11.75
N GLN A 14 -21.20 -3.49 12.05
CA GLN A 14 -21.82 -2.26 12.52
C GLN A 14 -22.67 -2.45 13.79
N LYS A 15 -22.34 -3.43 14.63
CA LYS A 15 -22.95 -3.64 15.95
C LYS A 15 -22.38 -2.70 17.01
N ILE A 16 -21.10 -2.34 16.86
CA ILE A 16 -20.46 -1.24 17.58
C ILE A 16 -20.27 -0.12 16.56
N LEU A 17 -20.82 1.06 16.86
CA LEU A 17 -20.68 2.22 15.99
C LEU A 17 -19.37 2.95 16.29
N LEU A 18 -18.92 3.75 15.32
CA LEU A 18 -17.70 4.55 15.44
C LEU A 18 -17.69 5.46 16.68
N ASP A 19 -18.86 6.02 17.02
CA ASP A 19 -19.01 6.91 18.16
C ASP A 19 -18.97 6.18 19.51
N ASP A 20 -19.21 4.87 19.52
CA ASP A 20 -19.13 4.03 20.71
C ASP A 20 -17.72 3.45 20.94
N LEU A 21 -16.80 3.62 19.98
CA LEU A 21 -15.41 3.19 20.12
C LEU A 21 -14.62 4.13 21.02
N SER A 22 -13.87 3.55 21.96
CA SER A 22 -12.83 4.29 22.67
C SER A 22 -11.69 4.68 21.72
N ASP A 23 -10.89 5.67 22.11
CA ASP A 23 -9.73 6.12 21.32
C ASP A 23 -8.71 4.99 21.10
N ASP A 24 -8.52 4.13 22.10
CA ASP A 24 -7.65 2.95 22.03
C ASP A 24 -8.23 1.90 21.06
N ASP A 25 -9.54 1.62 21.13
CA ASP A 25 -10.19 0.66 20.23
C ASP A 25 -10.17 1.16 18.78
N LEU A 26 -10.43 2.45 18.55
CA LEU A 26 -10.35 3.04 17.21
C LEU A 26 -8.93 2.93 16.63
N SER A 27 -7.91 3.20 17.45
CA SER A 27 -6.51 3.06 17.03
C SER A 27 -6.13 1.61 16.72
N ASP A 28 -6.47 0.67 17.61
CA ASP A 28 -6.18 -0.74 17.44
C ASP A 28 -6.94 -1.32 16.23
N PHE A 29 -8.16 -0.83 15.95
CA PHE A 29 -8.93 -1.21 14.76
C PHE A 29 -8.29 -0.69 13.48
N CYS A 30 -7.87 0.58 13.43
CA CYS A 30 -7.17 1.16 12.29
C CYS A 30 -5.86 0.41 11.99
N GLN A 31 -5.12 -0.01 13.01
CA GLN A 31 -3.91 -0.83 12.85
C GLN A 31 -4.25 -2.21 12.28
N ALA A 32 -5.27 -2.87 12.83
CA ALA A 32 -5.72 -4.19 12.37
C ALA A 32 -6.21 -4.15 10.92
N ALA A 33 -7.02 -3.16 10.56
CA ALA A 33 -7.55 -3.00 9.21
C ALA A 33 -6.43 -2.78 8.17
N ASN A 34 -5.46 -1.92 8.47
CA ASN A 34 -4.31 -1.69 7.60
C ASN A 34 -3.42 -2.93 7.44
N LEU A 35 -3.16 -3.66 8.53
CA LEU A 35 -2.39 -4.90 8.48
C LEU A 35 -3.12 -5.96 7.63
N ALA A 36 -4.43 -6.10 7.83
CA ALA A 36 -5.28 -7.02 7.11
C ALA A 36 -5.29 -6.70 5.61
N TYR A 37 -5.48 -5.43 5.24
CA TYR A 37 -5.38 -4.94 3.86
C TYR A 37 -4.03 -5.27 3.21
N ARG A 38 -2.92 -4.99 3.90
CA ARG A 38 -1.55 -5.25 3.39
C ARG A 38 -1.24 -6.73 3.25
N SER A 39 -1.84 -7.58 4.09
CA SER A 39 -1.77 -9.03 3.99
C SER A 39 -2.64 -9.63 2.88
N GLY A 40 -3.43 -8.80 2.17
CA GLY A 40 -4.39 -9.28 1.18
C GLY A 40 -5.59 -9.98 1.81
N LYS A 41 -6.03 -9.55 2.99
CA LYS A 41 -7.22 -10.06 3.70
C LYS A 41 -8.01 -8.90 4.31
N ALA A 42 -8.29 -7.89 3.50
CA ALA A 42 -8.96 -6.68 3.95
C ALA A 42 -10.25 -7.01 4.71
N ILE A 43 -10.42 -6.43 5.90
CA ILE A 43 -11.60 -6.65 6.77
C ILE A 43 -12.69 -5.59 6.59
N ILE A 44 -12.34 -4.47 5.97
CA ILE A 44 -13.23 -3.37 5.57
C ILE A 44 -12.75 -2.82 4.22
N SER A 45 -13.59 -2.02 3.56
CA SER A 45 -13.22 -1.39 2.30
C SER A 45 -12.21 -0.25 2.48
N ASP A 46 -11.43 0.04 1.44
CA ASP A 46 -10.53 1.21 1.41
C ASP A 46 -11.30 2.51 1.65
N GLN A 47 -12.54 2.60 1.16
CA GLN A 47 -13.39 3.77 1.38
C GLN A 47 -13.78 3.92 2.85
N ASP A 48 -14.22 2.86 3.52
CA ASP A 48 -14.55 2.93 4.94
C ASP A 48 -13.32 3.29 5.77
N TYR A 49 -12.17 2.69 5.44
CA TYR A 49 -10.91 3.02 6.10
C TYR A 49 -10.55 4.50 5.92
N ASP A 50 -10.48 4.98 4.67
CA ASP A 50 -10.00 6.31 4.32
C ASP A 50 -10.99 7.45 4.69
N PHE A 51 -12.30 7.18 4.71
CA PHE A 51 -13.33 8.22 4.90
C PHE A 51 -14.10 8.15 6.22
N ILE A 52 -14.06 7.02 6.93
CA ILE A 52 -14.79 6.86 8.19
C ILE A 52 -13.80 6.74 9.35
N TYR A 53 -12.98 5.69 9.35
CA TYR A 53 -12.15 5.36 10.52
C TYR A 53 -10.90 6.23 10.64
N LEU A 54 -10.16 6.42 9.54
CA LEU A 54 -8.93 7.21 9.54
C LEU A 54 -9.20 8.70 9.83
N PRO A 55 -10.24 9.35 9.26
CA PRO A 55 -10.59 10.72 9.62
C PRO A 55 -11.01 10.87 11.09
N ALA A 56 -11.79 9.92 11.63
CA ALA A 56 -12.16 9.93 13.04
C ALA A 56 -10.93 9.79 13.95
N LEU A 57 -9.99 8.91 13.60
CA LEU A 57 -8.73 8.79 14.32
C LEU A 57 -7.92 10.09 14.26
N LYS A 58 -7.85 10.74 13.08
CA LYS A 58 -7.15 12.02 12.90
C LYS A 58 -7.79 13.16 13.70
N GLN A 59 -9.12 13.16 13.82
CA GLN A 59 -9.84 14.17 14.60
C GLN A 59 -9.63 13.98 16.10
N ARG A 60 -9.70 12.73 16.59
CA ARG A 60 -9.59 12.41 18.02
C ARG A 60 -8.13 12.41 18.51
N LEU A 61 -7.23 11.83 17.72
CA LEU A 61 -5.82 11.62 18.04
C LEU A 61 -4.89 12.13 16.91
N PRO A 62 -4.81 13.44 16.65
CA PRO A 62 -4.02 14.00 15.54
C PRO A 62 -2.51 13.72 15.63
N GLN A 63 -2.00 13.42 16.82
CA GLN A 63 -0.58 13.11 17.06
C GLN A 63 -0.31 11.60 17.17
N HIS A 64 -1.26 10.75 16.75
CA HIS A 64 -1.08 9.31 16.82
C HIS A 64 0.05 8.84 15.88
N PRO A 65 0.94 7.91 16.32
CA PRO A 65 2.06 7.43 15.50
C PRO A 65 1.66 6.88 14.12
N LEU A 66 0.45 6.31 14.00
CA LEU A 66 -0.11 5.81 12.74
C LEU A 66 -0.27 6.91 11.68
N LEU A 67 -0.47 8.16 12.10
CA LEU A 67 -0.63 9.32 11.21
C LEU A 67 0.70 9.99 10.86
N GLN A 68 1.75 9.72 11.64
CA GLN A 68 3.05 10.40 11.55
C GLN A 68 4.13 9.56 10.87
N SER A 69 3.90 8.25 10.68
CA SER A 69 4.89 7.32 10.15
C SER A 69 4.36 6.58 8.94
N VAL A 70 5.27 6.25 8.00
CA VAL A 70 4.94 5.38 6.87
C VAL A 70 4.62 4.01 7.44
N GLU A 71 3.35 3.63 7.34
CA GLU A 71 2.88 2.40 7.95
C GLU A 71 3.57 1.17 7.31
N PRO A 72 3.97 0.18 8.12
CA PRO A 72 4.72 -1.00 7.68
C PRO A 72 3.86 -1.95 6.85
N GLU A 73 4.44 -2.65 5.88
CA GLU A 73 3.78 -3.69 5.04
C GLU A 73 3.32 -4.96 5.77
N GLY A 74 3.36 -5.00 7.11
CA GLY A 74 2.98 -6.16 7.92
C GLY A 74 4.16 -7.09 8.24
N GLN A 75 3.90 -8.40 8.39
CA GLN A 75 4.97 -9.40 8.53
C GLN A 75 5.83 -9.37 7.26
N GLY A 76 7.16 -9.33 7.43
CA GLY A 76 8.09 -9.28 6.31
C GLY A 76 7.83 -10.44 5.33
N PHE A 77 7.99 -10.17 4.04
CA PHE A 77 7.89 -11.20 2.99
C PHE A 77 9.13 -12.11 2.94
N SER A 78 10.11 -11.84 3.81
CA SER A 78 11.27 -12.68 4.12
C SER A 78 11.54 -12.61 5.63
N GLU A 79 12.11 -13.68 6.20
CA GLU A 79 12.54 -13.72 7.61
C GLU A 79 13.47 -12.56 7.99
N GLU A 80 14.29 -12.08 7.04
CA GLU A 80 15.18 -10.94 7.23
C GLU A 80 14.70 -9.68 6.49
N LYS A 81 14.70 -8.55 7.20
CA LYS A 81 14.52 -7.23 6.60
C LYS A 81 15.87 -6.66 6.19
N VAL A 82 15.95 -6.17 4.95
CA VAL A 82 17.16 -5.58 4.36
C VAL A 82 17.00 -4.07 4.19
N LEU A 83 18.09 -3.32 4.31
CA LEU A 83 18.10 -1.89 4.00
C LEU A 83 17.85 -1.70 2.51
N LEU A 84 16.98 -0.75 2.18
CA LEU A 84 16.75 -0.35 0.80
C LEU A 84 17.94 0.47 0.28
N PRO A 85 18.29 0.33 -1.02
CA PRO A 85 19.32 1.17 -1.64
C PRO A 85 18.97 2.67 -1.55
N GLU A 86 17.68 2.98 -1.67
CA GLU A 86 17.12 4.32 -1.55
C GLU A 86 15.87 4.31 -0.68
N ILE A 87 15.59 5.42 -0.01
CA ILE A 87 14.38 5.57 0.81
C ILE A 87 13.16 5.61 -0.11
N MET A 88 12.20 4.72 0.12
CA MET A 88 10.93 4.70 -0.59
C MET A 88 9.87 5.48 0.19
N LEU A 89 9.37 6.55 -0.42
CA LEU A 89 8.33 7.41 0.17
C LEU A 89 6.93 6.87 -0.13
N SER A 90 5.96 7.30 0.69
CA SER A 90 4.54 7.21 0.35
C SER A 90 4.07 8.54 -0.24
N THR A 91 2.89 8.53 -0.87
CA THR A 91 2.25 9.74 -1.39
C THR A 91 1.15 10.22 -0.46
N ASP A 92 1.05 11.53 -0.26
CA ASP A 92 -0.15 12.15 0.31
C ASP A 92 -1.35 11.91 -0.62
N LYS A 93 -2.53 11.66 -0.04
CA LYS A 93 -3.78 11.50 -0.79
C LYS A 93 -4.59 12.81 -0.71
N ALA A 94 -5.26 13.17 -1.80
CA ALA A 94 -6.22 14.25 -1.86
C ALA A 94 -7.52 13.72 -2.46
N TYR A 95 -8.65 14.02 -1.84
CA TYR A 95 -9.97 13.53 -2.22
C TYR A 95 -10.90 14.65 -2.71
N SER A 96 -10.44 15.90 -2.63
CA SER A 96 -11.18 17.08 -3.06
C SER A 96 -10.31 18.03 -3.89
N TRP A 97 -10.98 18.83 -4.73
CA TRP A 97 -10.32 19.91 -5.47
C TRP A 97 -9.69 20.96 -4.55
N GLU A 98 -10.27 21.19 -3.37
CA GLU A 98 -9.70 22.11 -2.37
C GLU A 98 -8.35 21.61 -1.85
N GLU A 99 -8.22 20.32 -1.56
CA GLU A 99 -6.95 19.73 -1.12
C GLU A 99 -5.88 19.78 -2.23
N VAL A 100 -6.28 19.52 -3.48
CA VAL A 100 -5.38 19.69 -4.63
C VAL A 100 -4.95 21.15 -4.78
N GLY A 101 -5.87 22.11 -4.61
CA GLY A 101 -5.58 23.54 -4.62
C GLY A 101 -4.55 23.93 -3.55
N LYS A 102 -4.74 23.47 -2.30
CA LYS A 102 -3.76 23.67 -1.21
C LYS A 102 -2.40 23.05 -1.51
N TRP A 103 -2.35 21.92 -2.22
CA TRP A 103 -1.09 21.35 -2.67
C TRP A 103 -0.40 22.21 -3.73
N ILE A 104 -1.15 22.74 -4.71
CA ILE A 104 -0.62 23.69 -5.71
C ILE A 104 -0.09 24.96 -5.04
N GLU A 105 -0.81 25.54 -4.09
CA GLU A 105 -0.36 26.71 -3.33
C GLU A 105 0.98 26.47 -2.59
N ARG A 106 1.19 25.24 -2.07
CA ARG A 106 2.46 24.85 -1.45
C ARG A 106 3.60 24.81 -2.48
N LEU A 107 3.34 24.34 -3.70
CA LEU A 107 4.33 24.34 -4.78
C LEU A 107 4.70 25.76 -5.20
N GLU A 108 3.72 26.65 -5.36
CA GLU A 108 3.95 28.04 -5.75
C GLU A 108 4.79 28.78 -4.69
N LYS A 109 4.49 28.58 -3.41
CA LYS A 109 5.29 29.14 -2.31
C LYS A 109 6.73 28.65 -2.34
N ALA A 110 6.93 27.33 -2.50
CA ALA A 110 8.27 26.75 -2.57
C ALA A 110 9.05 27.26 -3.78
N ALA A 111 8.40 27.47 -4.93
CA ALA A 111 9.02 28.03 -6.13
C ALA A 111 9.51 29.47 -5.90
N VAL A 112 8.71 30.30 -5.24
CA VAL A 112 9.10 31.67 -4.84
C VAL A 112 10.32 31.64 -3.91
N GLU A 113 10.38 30.71 -2.95
CA GLU A 113 11.51 30.59 -2.02
C GLU A 113 12.84 30.27 -2.72
N ILE A 114 12.81 29.59 -3.86
CA ILE A 114 14.00 29.21 -4.65
C ILE A 114 14.19 30.04 -5.91
N ASP A 115 13.44 31.14 -6.07
CA ASP A 115 13.47 32.03 -7.25
C ASP A 115 13.20 31.28 -8.59
N LEU A 116 12.27 30.33 -8.57
CA LEU A 116 11.81 29.61 -9.75
C LEU A 116 10.54 30.26 -10.31
N ASP A 117 10.57 30.59 -11.61
CA ASP A 117 9.40 31.08 -12.34
C ASP A 117 8.29 30.01 -12.34
N LEU A 118 7.09 30.38 -11.88
CA LEU A 118 5.93 29.50 -11.79
C LEU A 118 5.54 28.89 -13.14
N SER A 119 5.80 29.59 -14.26
CA SER A 119 5.52 29.09 -15.60
C SER A 119 6.41 27.91 -16.01
N LEU A 120 7.52 27.68 -15.29
CA LEU A 120 8.41 26.55 -15.50
C LEU A 120 7.97 25.30 -14.73
N ILE A 121 6.99 25.42 -13.83
CA ILE A 121 6.46 24.26 -13.08
C ILE A 121 5.68 23.36 -14.06
N GLN A 122 6.13 22.12 -14.18
CA GLN A 122 5.45 21.08 -14.95
C GLN A 122 4.94 19.99 -14.01
N ILE A 123 3.64 19.70 -14.08
CA ILE A 123 3.02 18.63 -13.30
C ILE A 123 2.73 17.45 -14.24
N LYS A 124 3.36 16.31 -13.95
CA LYS A 124 3.09 15.06 -14.65
C LYS A 124 2.01 14.27 -13.91
N ALA A 125 0.85 14.08 -14.54
CA ALA A 125 -0.18 13.19 -14.02
C ALA A 125 0.05 11.75 -14.51
N THR A 126 0.05 10.80 -13.59
CA THR A 126 0.13 9.37 -13.89
C THR A 126 -0.99 8.63 -13.17
N PRO A 127 -1.55 7.55 -13.77
CA PRO A 127 -2.46 6.67 -13.04
C PRO A 127 -1.79 6.14 -11.77
N LYS A 128 -2.50 6.22 -10.64
CA LYS A 128 -2.09 5.51 -9.43
C LYS A 128 -2.35 4.03 -9.64
N LEU A 129 -1.28 3.26 -9.74
CA LEU A 129 -1.36 1.82 -9.82
C LEU A 129 -1.77 1.23 -8.46
N ASP A 130 -2.57 0.18 -8.51
CA ASP A 130 -3.02 -0.54 -7.32
C ASP A 130 -2.31 -1.90 -7.27
N GLY A 131 -1.22 -1.95 -6.50
CA GLY A 131 -0.36 -3.11 -6.43
C GLY A 131 0.51 -3.15 -5.17
N PHE A 132 1.69 -3.73 -5.34
CA PHE A 132 2.74 -3.72 -4.33
C PHE A 132 3.93 -2.87 -4.77
N ALA A 133 4.26 -1.88 -3.96
CA ALA A 133 5.43 -1.05 -4.15
C ALA A 133 6.71 -1.89 -4.00
N GLY A 134 7.63 -1.74 -4.97
CA GLY A 134 8.93 -2.39 -4.93
C GLY A 134 10.05 -1.50 -5.49
N PHE A 135 11.28 -1.79 -5.08
CA PHE A 135 12.48 -1.14 -5.60
C PHE A 135 13.35 -2.18 -6.28
N ASP A 136 13.63 -1.98 -7.57
CA ASP A 136 14.49 -2.84 -8.36
C ASP A 136 15.84 -2.17 -8.60
N ASP A 137 16.92 -2.72 -8.04
CA ASP A 137 18.29 -2.21 -8.21
C ASP A 137 19.05 -2.85 -9.37
N GLY A 138 18.40 -3.75 -10.11
CA GLY A 138 18.98 -4.48 -11.24
C GLY A 138 19.52 -5.86 -10.86
N THR A 139 19.83 -6.06 -9.59
CA THR A 139 20.26 -7.35 -9.02
C THR A 139 19.17 -7.94 -8.14
N ARG A 140 18.56 -7.11 -7.30
CA ARG A 140 17.55 -7.47 -6.31
C ARG A 140 16.30 -6.61 -6.46
N LEU A 141 15.18 -7.20 -6.07
CA LEU A 141 13.91 -6.51 -5.92
C LEU A 141 13.50 -6.54 -4.46
N TYR A 142 13.21 -5.38 -3.90
CA TYR A 142 12.83 -5.22 -2.51
C TYR A 142 11.38 -4.76 -2.42
N THR A 143 10.64 -5.21 -1.41
CA THR A 143 9.38 -4.54 -1.05
C THR A 143 9.65 -3.23 -0.32
N ARG A 144 8.65 -2.35 -0.26
CA ARG A 144 8.80 -1.07 0.43
C ARG A 144 9.02 -1.22 1.94
N GLY A 145 8.32 -2.15 2.58
CA GLY A 145 8.34 -2.33 4.03
C GLY A 145 7.95 -1.05 4.78
N ASP A 146 8.86 -0.50 5.59
CA ASP A 146 8.69 0.76 6.32
C ASP A 146 9.24 2.01 5.57
N GLY A 147 9.69 1.82 4.32
CA GLY A 147 10.31 2.86 3.50
C GLY A 147 11.83 2.98 3.65
N LYS A 148 12.44 2.38 4.68
CA LYS A 148 13.90 2.28 4.85
C LYS A 148 14.40 0.85 4.80
N LYS A 149 13.61 -0.08 5.31
CA LYS A 149 13.87 -1.52 5.33
C LYS A 149 12.69 -2.26 4.72
N GLY A 150 13.00 -3.12 3.76
CA GLY A 150 12.06 -3.98 3.06
C GLY A 150 12.42 -5.45 3.16
N SER A 151 11.74 -6.28 2.39
CA SER A 151 12.11 -7.69 2.21
C SER A 151 12.67 -7.89 0.80
N ASP A 152 13.77 -8.65 0.67
CA ASP A 152 14.23 -9.12 -0.64
C ASP A 152 13.20 -10.13 -1.17
N ILE A 153 12.65 -9.83 -2.35
CA ILE A 153 11.65 -10.63 -3.05
C ILE A 153 12.12 -11.03 -4.45
N THR A 154 13.42 -10.97 -4.75
CA THR A 154 14.02 -11.27 -6.07
C THR A 154 13.56 -12.61 -6.66
N ARG A 155 13.22 -13.58 -5.80
CA ARG A 155 12.62 -14.87 -6.18
C ARG A 155 11.39 -14.76 -7.09
N VAL A 156 10.65 -13.64 -7.06
CA VAL A 156 9.42 -13.48 -7.87
C VAL A 156 9.68 -13.46 -9.37
N PHE A 157 10.89 -13.11 -9.83
CA PHE A 157 11.25 -13.23 -11.25
C PHE A 157 11.36 -14.68 -11.69
N GLY A 158 11.89 -15.56 -10.83
CA GLY A 158 11.84 -17.01 -11.04
C GLY A 158 10.42 -17.58 -10.96
N ARG A 159 9.47 -16.77 -10.48
CA ARG A 159 8.03 -17.05 -10.42
C ARG A 159 7.29 -16.24 -11.49
N GLY A 160 7.91 -15.92 -12.62
CA GLY A 160 7.23 -15.33 -13.77
C GLY A 160 6.92 -13.83 -13.70
N LEU A 161 7.36 -13.11 -12.67
CA LEU A 161 7.30 -11.65 -12.74
C LEU A 161 8.12 -11.15 -13.92
N GLN A 162 7.52 -10.31 -14.76
CA GLN A 162 8.17 -9.66 -15.88
C GLN A 162 8.21 -8.15 -15.66
N VAL A 163 9.26 -7.51 -16.18
CA VAL A 163 9.31 -6.04 -16.22
C VAL A 163 8.39 -5.57 -17.35
N TYR A 164 7.62 -4.53 -17.07
CA TYR A 164 6.69 -3.95 -18.03
C TYR A 164 7.37 -3.64 -19.38
N ASN A 165 6.68 -3.99 -20.48
CA ASN A 165 7.16 -3.83 -21.85
C ASN A 165 8.53 -4.48 -22.16
N ASN A 166 8.92 -5.54 -21.44
CA ASN A 166 10.22 -6.20 -21.58
C ASN A 166 11.40 -5.22 -21.45
N SER A 167 11.24 -4.20 -20.60
CA SER A 167 12.31 -3.26 -20.30
C SER A 167 13.35 -3.86 -19.34
N GLU A 168 14.47 -3.17 -19.17
CA GLU A 168 15.58 -3.64 -18.34
C GLU A 168 15.24 -3.61 -16.85
N ARG A 169 15.93 -4.45 -16.07
CA ARG A 169 15.91 -4.40 -14.61
C ARG A 169 16.67 -3.17 -14.10
N GLY A 170 16.43 -2.78 -12.85
CA GLY A 170 17.19 -1.69 -12.21
C GLY A 170 16.63 -0.30 -12.44
N GLN A 171 15.33 -0.19 -12.72
CA GLN A 171 14.66 1.10 -12.94
C GLN A 171 14.25 1.80 -11.64
N GLY A 172 14.63 1.27 -10.47
CA GLY A 172 14.35 1.85 -9.16
C GLY A 172 12.94 1.54 -8.65
N ALA A 173 12.30 2.54 -8.05
CA ALA A 173 10.97 2.39 -7.46
C ALA A 173 9.87 2.19 -8.52
N GLY A 174 8.99 1.22 -8.29
CA GLY A 174 7.85 0.91 -9.15
C GLY A 174 6.77 0.11 -8.41
N GLU A 175 5.79 -0.37 -9.17
CA GLU A 175 4.65 -1.11 -8.64
C GLU A 175 4.52 -2.48 -9.32
N ILE A 176 4.39 -3.54 -8.53
CA ILE A 176 4.03 -4.87 -8.99
C ILE A 176 2.51 -4.91 -9.14
N VAL A 177 2.04 -5.05 -10.38
CA VAL A 177 0.62 -5.01 -10.72
C VAL A 177 0.17 -6.26 -11.47
N VAL A 178 -1.13 -6.48 -11.47
CA VAL A 178 -1.79 -7.52 -12.28
C VAL A 178 -2.78 -6.84 -13.20
N LYS A 179 -2.83 -7.27 -14.47
CA LYS A 179 -3.80 -6.74 -15.42
C LYS A 179 -5.21 -7.05 -14.93
N LYS A 180 -6.03 -6.02 -14.73
CA LYS A 180 -7.41 -6.13 -14.21
C LYS A 180 -8.24 -7.18 -14.97
N SER A 181 -8.21 -7.15 -16.30
CA SER A 181 -8.95 -8.11 -17.12
C SER A 181 -8.51 -9.56 -16.92
N TYR A 182 -7.21 -9.78 -16.68
CA TYR A 182 -6.68 -11.12 -16.41
C TYR A 182 -7.14 -11.59 -15.03
N PHE A 183 -7.04 -10.72 -14.02
CA PHE A 183 -7.53 -11.00 -12.68
C PHE A 183 -9.02 -11.37 -12.68
N GLU A 184 -9.86 -10.55 -13.31
CA GLU A 184 -11.30 -10.77 -13.38
C GLU A 184 -11.65 -12.09 -14.08
N THR A 185 -10.93 -12.46 -15.14
CA THR A 185 -11.22 -13.66 -15.93
C THR A 185 -10.72 -14.95 -15.27
N HIS A 186 -9.53 -14.91 -14.64
CA HIS A 186 -8.81 -16.13 -14.25
C HIS A 186 -8.62 -16.29 -12.75
N LEU A 187 -8.68 -15.21 -11.97
CA LEU A 187 -8.27 -15.19 -10.55
C LEU A 187 -9.39 -14.78 -9.60
N SER A 188 -10.42 -14.09 -10.07
CA SER A 188 -11.50 -13.52 -9.23
C SER A 188 -12.34 -14.55 -8.48
N GLN A 189 -12.35 -15.81 -8.92
CA GLN A 189 -13.02 -16.91 -8.21
C GLN A 189 -12.24 -17.36 -6.97
N ASP A 190 -10.91 -17.23 -7.00
CA ASP A 190 -10.00 -17.74 -5.98
C ASP A 190 -9.45 -16.60 -5.09
N PHE A 191 -9.45 -15.37 -5.59
CA PHE A 191 -8.94 -14.18 -4.91
C PHE A 191 -9.96 -13.04 -4.96
N GLU A 192 -10.20 -12.41 -3.81
CA GLU A 192 -11.16 -11.31 -3.69
C GLU A 192 -10.63 -10.01 -4.35
N TYR A 193 -9.33 -9.71 -4.19
CA TYR A 193 -8.68 -8.53 -4.76
C TYR A 193 -7.34 -8.88 -5.44
N PRO A 194 -6.88 -8.11 -6.45
CA PRO A 194 -5.59 -8.31 -7.11
C PRO A 194 -4.40 -8.36 -6.14
N ARG A 195 -4.48 -7.56 -5.07
CA ARG A 195 -3.48 -7.52 -4.01
C ARG A 195 -3.34 -8.86 -3.29
N ASN A 196 -4.44 -9.60 -3.10
CA ASN A 196 -4.40 -10.92 -2.44
C ASN A 196 -3.55 -11.90 -3.26
N PHE A 197 -3.73 -11.90 -4.58
CA PHE A 197 -2.94 -12.72 -5.48
C PHE A 197 -1.47 -12.29 -5.49
N GLN A 198 -1.18 -10.99 -5.56
CA GLN A 198 0.20 -10.49 -5.53
C GLN A 198 0.91 -10.86 -4.22
N ALA A 199 0.25 -10.72 -3.06
CA ALA A 199 0.80 -11.14 -1.77
C ALA A 199 1.13 -12.64 -1.76
N SER A 200 0.28 -13.46 -2.40
CA SER A 200 0.52 -14.90 -2.55
C SER A 200 1.74 -15.24 -3.41
N LEU A 201 2.09 -14.39 -4.37
CA LEU A 201 3.28 -14.54 -5.22
C LEU A 201 4.56 -14.10 -4.52
N ILE A 202 4.47 -13.05 -3.70
CA ILE A 202 5.63 -12.40 -3.06
C ILE A 202 6.11 -13.18 -1.82
N LYS A 203 5.22 -13.93 -1.15
CA LYS A 203 5.53 -14.71 0.06
C LYS A 203 6.72 -15.66 -0.13
N GLU A 204 7.55 -15.83 0.89
CA GLU A 204 8.71 -16.73 0.87
C GLU A 204 8.32 -18.20 0.69
N LYS A 205 7.18 -18.60 1.27
CA LYS A 205 6.63 -19.96 1.21
C LYS A 205 6.38 -20.44 -0.22
N ALA A 206 6.22 -21.75 -0.37
CA ALA A 206 5.84 -22.38 -1.63
C ALA A 206 4.57 -21.72 -2.21
N LEU A 207 4.57 -21.57 -3.53
CA LEU A 207 3.43 -21.04 -4.25
C LEU A 207 2.27 -22.03 -4.20
N ASP A 208 1.06 -21.48 -4.09
CA ASP A 208 -0.15 -22.28 -4.22
C ASP A 208 -0.33 -22.71 -5.68
N VAL A 209 -0.99 -23.84 -5.92
CA VAL A 209 -1.14 -24.43 -7.28
C VAL A 209 -1.69 -23.42 -8.30
N LYS A 210 -2.62 -22.56 -7.86
CA LYS A 210 -3.21 -21.50 -8.68
C LYS A 210 -2.21 -20.39 -9.04
N ALA A 211 -1.36 -20.00 -8.09
CA ALA A 211 -0.29 -19.05 -8.36
C ALA A 211 0.72 -19.63 -9.35
N GLN A 212 1.02 -20.93 -9.27
CA GLN A 212 1.88 -21.60 -10.25
C GLN A 212 1.26 -21.66 -11.65
N GLN A 213 -0.05 -21.94 -11.76
CA GLN A 213 -0.76 -21.96 -13.04
C GLN A 213 -0.76 -20.57 -13.71
N ALA A 214 -1.02 -19.51 -12.94
CA ALA A 214 -1.02 -18.14 -13.46
C ALA A 214 0.36 -17.67 -13.97
N ILE A 215 1.44 -18.34 -13.56
CA ILE A 215 2.81 -18.06 -14.03
C ILE A 215 3.10 -18.75 -15.36
N THR A 216 2.49 -19.91 -15.60
CA THR A 216 2.73 -20.72 -16.80
C THR A 216 1.85 -20.33 -17.99
N ASP A 217 0.76 -19.62 -17.74
CA ASP A 217 -0.19 -19.11 -18.75
C ASP A 217 0.31 -17.83 -19.44
#